data_AF-A0A4R9WRR3-F1
#
_entry.id   AF-A0A4R9WRR3-F1
#
_cell.length_a   1.000
_cell.length_b   1.000
_cell.length_c   1.000
_cell.angle_alpha   90.00
_cell.angle_beta   90.00
_cell.angle_gamma   90.00
#
_symmetry.space_group_name_H-M   'P 1'
#
loop_
_entity.id
_entity.type
_entity.pdbx_description
1 polymer ?
#
loop_
_entity_poly.entity_id
_entity_poly.type
_entity_poly.pdbx_seq_one_letter_code
_entity_poly.pdbx_strand_id
1 'polypeptide(L)' 'MPAPEFDQIDVVLAEDRKHVLLYGYAGDQIYLQRVHQSETELDPNTVEVTEASKWRGRGKADRWLKL' A
#
# COMPACT_ATOMS: atom_id res chain seq x y z
N MET A 1 -7.65 -5.07 14.59
CA MET A 1 -8.98 -5.09 13.94
C MET A 1 -8.83 -5.84 12.62
N PRO A 2 -9.77 -6.69 12.20
CA PRO A 2 -9.72 -7.27 10.86
C PRO A 2 -9.83 -6.16 9.81
N ALA A 3 -9.17 -6.33 8.66
CA ALA A 3 -9.29 -5.40 7.54
C ALA A 3 -10.76 -5.32 7.09
N PRO A 4 -11.29 -4.13 6.82
CA PRO A 4 -12.54 -4.01 6.11
C PRO A 4 -12.39 -4.59 4.69
N GLU A 5 -13.52 -4.87 4.05
CA GLU A 5 -13.56 -5.10 2.62
C GLU A 5 -13.27 -3.77 1.92
N PHE A 6 -12.24 -3.76 1.06
CA PHE A 6 -11.83 -2.54 0.34
C PHE A 6 -12.45 -2.53 -1.05
N ASP A 7 -13.05 -1.40 -1.42
CA ASP A 7 -13.54 -1.13 -2.77
C ASP A 7 -12.38 -0.95 -3.75
N GLN A 8 -11.29 -0.35 -3.27
CA GLN A 8 -10.08 -0.06 -4.03
C GLN A 8 -8.84 -0.15 -3.13
N ILE A 9 -7.73 -0.61 -3.71
CA ILE A 9 -6.41 -0.54 -3.08
C ILE A 9 -5.42 0.07 -4.06
N ASP A 10 -4.86 1.22 -3.69
CA ASP A 10 -3.79 1.87 -4.44
C ASP A 10 -2.42 1.54 -3.85
N VAL A 11 -1.44 1.41 -4.73
CA VAL A 11 -0.03 1.21 -4.38
C VAL A 11 0.67 2.52 -4.64
N VAL A 12 1.30 3.06 -3.61
CA VAL A 12 1.98 4.36 -3.67
C VAL A 12 3.39 4.19 -3.17
N LEU A 13 4.35 4.73 -3.92
CA LEU A 13 5.71 4.89 -3.42
C LEU A 13 5.79 6.17 -2.58
N ALA A 14 6.26 6.06 -1.34
CA ALA A 14 6.44 7.22 -0.47
C ALA A 14 7.47 8.21 -1.05
N GLU A 15 7.42 9.47 -0.62
CA GLU A 15 8.29 10.54 -1.13
C GLU A 15 9.79 10.23 -0.96
N ASP A 16 10.15 9.45 0.05
CA ASP A 16 11.53 9.00 0.27
C ASP A 16 12.01 7.90 -0.69
N ARG A 17 11.13 7.46 -1.60
CA ARG A 17 11.36 6.39 -2.59
C ARG A 17 11.80 5.06 -2.00
N LYS A 18 11.60 4.84 -0.70
CA LYS A 18 12.05 3.63 -0.01
C LYS A 18 10.92 2.84 0.61
N HIS A 19 9.76 3.46 0.83
CA HIS A 19 8.62 2.78 1.41
C HIS A 19 7.49 2.58 0.40
N VAL A 20 6.99 1.34 0.32
CA VAL A 20 5.78 1.04 -0.44
C VAL A 20 4.59 1.05 0.51
N LEU A 21 3.62 1.89 0.19
CA LEU A 21 2.39 2.09 0.92
C LEU A 21 1.22 1.54 0.13
N LEU A 22 0.26 0.96 0.84
CA LEU A 22 -1.05 0.63 0.32
C LEU A 22 -2.08 1.57 0.93
N TYR A 23 -2.88 2.19 0.07
CA TYR A 23 -4.06 2.94 0.47
C TYR A 23 -5.30 2.11 0.15
N GLY A 24 -6.02 1.70 1.19
CA GLY A 24 -7.27 0.96 1.08
C GLY A 24 -8.45 1.88 1.29
N TYR A 25 -9.42 1.85 0.38
CA TYR A 25 -10.64 2.65 0.43
C TYR A 25 -11.81 1.73 0.76
N ALA A 26 -12.58 2.07 1.80
CA ALA A 26 -13.77 1.34 2.22
C ALA A 26 -14.90 2.35 2.50
N GLY A 27 -15.73 2.61 1.49
CA GLY A 27 -16.67 3.74 1.49
C GLY A 27 -15.93 5.07 1.68
N ASP A 28 -16.36 5.85 2.67
CA ASP A 28 -15.74 7.16 3.01
C ASP A 28 -14.49 7.04 3.90
N GLN A 29 -14.02 5.82 4.17
CA GLN A 29 -12.90 5.58 5.08
C GLN A 29 -11.65 5.22 4.30
N ILE A 30 -10.54 5.84 4.67
CA ILE A 30 -9.22 5.58 4.09
C ILE A 30 -8.37 4.85 5.13
N TYR A 31 -7.67 3.84 4.66
CA TYR A 31 -6.75 3.04 5.44
C TYR A 31 -5.38 3.04 4.80
N LEU A 32 -4.35 3.00 5.63
CA LEU A 32 -2.96 2.97 5.22
C LEU A 32 -2.28 1.71 5.75
N GLN A 33 -1.46 1.09 4.91
CA GLN A 33 -0.54 0.04 5.34
C GLN A 33 0.80 0.16 4.63
N ARG A 34 1.89 0.14 5.39
CA ARG A 34 3.24 -0.02 4.84
C ARG A 34 3.55 -1.49 4.64
N VAL A 35 3.82 -1.90 3.39
CA VAL A 35 4.07 -3.30 3.03
C VAL A 35 5.54 -3.60 2.73
N HIS A 36 6.36 -2.56 2.52
CA HIS A 36 7.77 -2.73 2.25
C HIS A 36 8.60 -1.51 2.65
N GLN A 37 9.85 -1.78 2.99
CA GLN A 37 10.92 -0.81 3.20
C GLN A 37 12.16 -1.33 2.47
N SER A 38 12.68 -0.53 1.56
CA SER A 38 13.91 -0.79 0.81
C SER A 38 15.06 0.04 1.39
N GLU A 39 16.28 -0.49 1.33
CA GLU A 39 17.49 0.23 1.72
C GLU A 39 17.91 1.23 0.62
N THR A 40 17.62 0.90 -0.63
CA THR A 40 17.87 1.71 -1.82
C THR A 40 16.58 2.34 -2.36
N GLU A 41 16.72 3.43 -3.10
CA GLU A 41 15.58 4.04 -3.80
C GLU A 41 14.95 3.05 -4.78
N LEU A 42 13.63 3.08 -4.84
CA LEU A 42 12.78 2.30 -5.73
C LEU A 42 12.32 3.19 -6.88
N ASP A 43 12.10 2.57 -8.03
CA ASP A 43 11.51 3.24 -9.18
C ASP A 43 9.97 3.31 -9.04
N PRO A 44 9.36 4.51 -9.10
CA PRO A 44 7.92 4.66 -8.91
C PRO A 44 7.12 3.93 -9.98
N ASN A 45 7.54 3.95 -11.24
CA ASN A 45 6.82 3.27 -12.32
C ASN A 45 6.80 1.75 -12.11
N THR A 46 7.90 1.20 -11.61
CA THR A 46 8.00 -0.21 -11.24
C THR A 46 7.07 -0.54 -10.08
N VAL A 47 7.03 0.27 -9.02
CA VAL A 47 6.21 0.01 -7.83
C VAL A 47 4.72 0.18 -8.10
N GLU A 48 4.34 1.28 -8.76
CA GLU A 48 2.95 1.74 -8.89
C GLU A 48 2.25 1.16 -10.13
N VAL A 49 3.02 0.69 -11.13
CA VAL A 49 2.47 0.15 -12.38
C VAL A 49 2.88 -1.30 -12.60
N THR A 50 4.17 -1.57 -12.79
CA THR A 50 4.65 -2.91 -13.20
C THR A 50 4.43 -3.98 -12.13
N GLU A 51 4.72 -3.65 -10.87
CA GLU A 51 4.65 -4.57 -9.73
C GLU A 51 3.49 -4.27 -8.78
N ALA A 52 2.55 -3.40 -9.15
CA ALA A 52 1.46 -2.98 -8.27
C ALA A 52 0.68 -4.18 -7.68
N SER A 53 0.35 -5.17 -8.51
CA SER A 53 -0.36 -6.39 -8.06
C SER A 53 0.44 -7.21 -7.04
N LYS A 54 1.77 -7.26 -7.17
CA LYS A 54 2.66 -7.93 -6.21
C LYS A 54 2.63 -7.21 -4.86
N TRP A 55 2.62 -5.87 -4.85
CA TRP A 55 2.57 -5.09 -3.62
C TRP A 55 1.21 -5.18 -2.92
N ARG A 56 0.10 -5.16 -3.68
CA ARG A 56 -1.25 -5.41 -3.15
C ARG A 56 -1.33 -6.75 -2.42
N GLY A 57 -0.76 -7.80 -2.99
CA GLY A 57 -0.70 -9.13 -2.37
C GLY A 57 0.12 -9.24 -1.09
N ARG A 58 0.93 -8.21 -0.75
CA ARG A 58 1.68 -8.16 0.52
C ARG A 58 0.89 -7.52 1.67
N GLY A 59 -0.29 -6.96 1.40
CA GLY A 59 -1.16 -6.41 2.42
C GLY A 59 -1.58 -7.49 3.44
N LYS A 60 -1.49 -7.16 4.72
CA LYS A 60 -1.95 -8.01 5.83
C LYS A 60 -3.22 -7.45 6.43
N ALA A 61 -4.21 -8.32 6.66
CA ALA A 61 -5.53 -7.90 7.13
C ALA A 61 -5.50 -7.20 8.51
N ASP A 62 -4.53 -7.53 9.37
CA ASP A 62 -4.42 -7.04 10.74
C ASP A 62 -3.61 -5.74 10.89
N ARG A 63 -2.99 -5.24 9.81
CA ARG A 63 -2.01 -4.14 9.84
C ARG A 63 -2.47 -2.83 9.20
N TRP A 64 -3.74 -2.74 8.86
CA TRP A 64 -4.32 -1.51 8.32
C TRP A 64 -4.55 -0.49 9.43
N LEU A 65 -4.09 0.73 9.19
CA LEU A 65 -4.31 1.89 10.05
C LEU A 65 -5.37 2.76 9.41
N LYS A 66 -6.44 3.07 10.12
CA LYS A 66 -7.43 4.05 9.65
C LYS A 66 -6.84 5.45 9.74
N LEU A 67 -6.97 6.23 8.66
CA LEU A 67 -6.57 7.64 8.59
C LEU A 67 -7.70 8.58 9.05
#